data_AF-A0A3B9Y6A8-F1
#
_entry.id   AF-A0A3B9Y6A8-F1
#
_cell.length_a   1.000
_cell.length_b   1.000
_cell.length_c   1.000
_cell.angle_alpha   90.00
_cell.angle_beta   90.00
_cell.angle_gamma   90.00
#
_symmetry.space_group_name_H-M   'P 1'
#
loop_
_entity.id
_entity.type
_entity.pdbx_description
1 polymer ?
#
loop_
_entity_poly.entity_id
_entity_poly.type
_entity_poly.pdbx_seq_one_letter_code
_entity_poly.pdbx_strand_id
1 'polypeptide(L)'
;MDKIYTEHDTASRTLRSQISYQTALSHYRSLRGLSRISWVTWGVVIGTITVWCVTAYQFALATGAHTLPDIIAAVMNNAINIQDKDNDALSNVLIAYGAKDNSLIMQGQYWRFVTPVFLHANVLHVALNMLNLAVLGVFLERLVGHIRFLLIYLITGIVSIIASFYFMPQEISVGASGAIFGLVGAYSIFVLIHRRAFRKGGVPALIWLIFVIVGNLSIGFFVPNVDNYAHVGGLLSGCLLGWWFTPLFTLAPDNALVDKHSLSRRWPLALLTIAGTLILAIIARSFIGG
;
A
#
# COMPACT_ATOMS: atom_id res chain seq x y z
N MET A 1 -45.54 10.82 17.89
CA MET A 1 -45.38 9.35 17.87
C MET A 1 -44.26 8.90 16.93
N ASP A 2 -44.06 9.54 15.78
CA ASP A 2 -43.04 9.12 14.79
C ASP A 2 -41.57 9.22 15.22
N LYS A 3 -41.19 10.21 16.04
CA LYS A 3 -39.81 10.36 16.54
C LYS A 3 -39.33 9.20 17.42
N ILE A 4 -40.22 8.65 18.25
CA ILE A 4 -39.89 7.55 19.19
C ILE A 4 -39.71 6.24 18.42
N TYR A 5 -40.54 5.99 17.40
CA TYR A 5 -40.41 4.82 16.53
C TYR A 5 -39.13 4.87 15.67
N THR A 6 -38.77 6.05 15.15
CA THR A 6 -37.52 6.22 14.38
C THR A 6 -36.27 6.07 15.24
N GLU A 7 -36.26 6.54 16.49
CA GLU A 7 -35.15 6.35 17.43
C GLU A 7 -35.00 4.88 17.86
N HIS A 8 -36.10 4.18 18.12
CA HIS A 8 -36.06 2.77 18.50
C HIS A 8 -35.58 1.87 17.35
N ASP A 9 -36.02 2.15 16.11
CA ASP A 9 -35.56 1.41 14.92
C ASP A 9 -34.08 1.67 14.62
N THR A 10 -33.62 2.92 14.72
CA THR A 10 -32.19 3.27 14.54
C THR A 10 -31.29 2.68 15.62
N ALA A 11 -31.72 2.66 16.89
CA ALA A 11 -31.00 1.99 17.97
C ALA A 11 -30.91 0.47 17.72
N SER A 12 -32.00 -0.17 17.30
CA SER A 12 -32.04 -1.61 17.01
C SER A 12 -31.16 -2.01 15.81
N ARG A 13 -31.15 -1.20 14.74
CA ARG A 13 -30.29 -1.40 13.56
C ARG A 13 -28.82 -1.21 13.92
N THR A 14 -28.52 -0.23 14.76
CA THR A 14 -27.14 0.04 15.22
C THR A 14 -26.62 -1.12 16.06
N LEU A 15 -27.40 -1.61 17.03
CA LEU A 15 -27.02 -2.75 17.87
C LEU A 15 -26.78 -4.02 17.03
N ARG A 16 -27.68 -4.30 16.08
CA ARG A 16 -27.55 -5.41 15.13
C ARG A 16 -26.28 -5.32 14.30
N SER A 17 -25.93 -4.14 13.78
CA SER A 17 -24.69 -3.95 13.02
C SER A 17 -23.42 -4.17 13.87
N GLN A 18 -23.44 -3.79 15.15
CA GLN A 18 -22.30 -3.99 16.05
C GLN A 18 -22.08 -5.47 16.38
N ILE A 19 -23.16 -6.19 16.73
CA ILE A 19 -23.12 -7.63 17.01
C ILE A 19 -22.69 -8.38 15.75
N SER A 20 -23.24 -8.01 14.59
CA SER A 20 -22.89 -8.55 13.28
C SER A 20 -21.38 -8.48 13.01
N TYR A 21 -20.77 -7.33 13.29
CA TYR A 21 -19.35 -7.10 13.08
C TYR A 21 -18.45 -7.86 14.07
N GLN A 22 -18.80 -7.86 15.36
CA GLN A 22 -18.05 -8.60 16.37
C GLN A 22 -18.12 -10.12 16.12
N THR A 23 -19.28 -10.61 15.68
CA THR A 23 -19.47 -12.00 15.28
C THR A 23 -18.74 -12.33 13.98
N ALA A 24 -18.69 -11.43 12.99
CA ALA A 24 -17.89 -11.62 11.79
C ALA A 24 -16.39 -11.74 12.13
N LEU A 25 -15.90 -10.88 13.03
CA LEU A 25 -14.51 -10.89 13.48
C LEU A 25 -14.18 -12.15 14.31
N SER A 26 -15.11 -12.61 15.15
CA SER A 26 -14.94 -13.84 15.94
C SER A 26 -15.03 -15.10 15.07
N HIS A 27 -15.93 -15.13 14.08
CA HIS A 27 -16.02 -16.22 13.12
C HIS A 27 -14.78 -16.26 12.22
N TYR A 28 -14.26 -15.12 11.79
CA TYR A 28 -12.98 -15.02 11.09
C TYR A 28 -11.82 -15.56 11.95
N ARG A 29 -11.78 -15.24 13.26
CA ARG A 29 -10.81 -15.82 14.20
C ARG A 29 -10.96 -17.34 14.35
N SER A 30 -12.14 -17.90 14.06
CA SER A 30 -12.44 -19.34 14.21
C SER A 30 -12.00 -20.21 13.03
N LEU A 31 -11.67 -19.63 11.86
CA LEU A 31 -11.18 -20.38 10.70
C LEU A 31 -9.86 -21.13 11.02
N ARG A 32 -9.73 -22.38 10.57
CA ARG A 32 -8.56 -23.27 10.84
C ARG A 32 -7.65 -23.39 9.60
N GLY A 33 -6.33 -23.31 9.79
CA GLY A 33 -5.32 -23.64 8.76
C GLY A 33 -4.68 -22.47 7.99
N LEU A 34 -4.21 -22.74 6.76
CA LEU A 34 -3.49 -21.83 5.84
C LEU A 34 -4.19 -20.48 5.59
N SER A 35 -5.50 -20.40 5.78
CA SER A 35 -6.26 -19.14 5.72
C SER A 35 -5.90 -18.13 6.82
N ARG A 36 -5.07 -18.51 7.80
CA ARG A 36 -4.49 -17.61 8.84
C ARG A 36 -3.16 -16.99 8.42
N ILE A 37 -2.48 -17.58 7.44
CA ILE A 37 -1.17 -17.11 6.99
C ILE A 37 -1.43 -15.97 6.00
N SER A 38 -0.90 -14.80 6.32
CA SER A 38 -0.92 -13.62 5.45
C SER A 38 0.12 -13.81 4.33
N TRP A 39 -0.09 -14.84 3.50
CA TRP A 39 0.90 -15.32 2.53
C TRP A 39 1.11 -14.32 1.42
N VAL A 40 0.13 -13.46 1.10
CA VAL A 40 0.33 -12.38 0.13
C VAL A 40 1.31 -11.36 0.69
N THR A 41 1.11 -10.90 1.93
CA THR A 41 2.00 -9.96 2.60
C THR A 41 3.42 -10.52 2.65
N TRP A 42 3.59 -11.75 3.12
CA TRP A 42 4.92 -12.37 3.21
C TRP A 42 5.54 -12.62 1.83
N GLY A 43 4.75 -13.01 0.84
CA GLY A 43 5.22 -13.16 -0.54
C GLY A 43 5.74 -11.84 -1.12
N VAL A 44 5.01 -10.74 -0.91
CA VAL A 44 5.45 -9.40 -1.31
C VAL A 44 6.71 -8.97 -0.55
N VAL A 45 6.76 -9.18 0.77
CA VAL A 45 7.93 -8.82 1.59
C VAL A 45 9.18 -9.56 1.13
N ILE A 46 9.10 -10.89 1.01
CA ILE A 46 10.22 -11.73 0.59
C ILE A 46 10.65 -11.37 -0.83
N GLY A 47 9.70 -11.26 -1.77
CA GLY A 47 9.99 -10.88 -3.15
C GLY A 47 10.68 -9.52 -3.25
N THR A 48 10.22 -8.53 -2.49
CA THR A 48 10.82 -7.19 -2.44
C THR A 48 12.24 -7.22 -1.88
N ILE A 49 12.47 -7.96 -0.79
CA ILE A 49 13.82 -8.14 -0.21
C ILE A 49 14.74 -8.83 -1.22
N THR A 50 14.26 -9.86 -1.92
CA THR A 50 15.04 -10.54 -2.96
C THR A 50 15.42 -9.59 -4.09
N VAL A 51 14.48 -8.80 -4.60
CA VAL A 51 14.75 -7.78 -5.62
C VAL A 51 15.78 -6.77 -5.12
N TRP A 52 15.64 -6.29 -3.88
CA TRP A 52 16.59 -5.37 -3.30
C TRP A 52 18.00 -5.97 -3.18
N CYS A 53 18.13 -7.21 -2.71
CA CYS A 53 19.43 -7.91 -2.64
C CYS A 53 20.10 -7.98 -4.02
N VAL A 54 19.34 -8.24 -5.09
CA VAL A 54 19.86 -8.24 -6.47
C VAL A 54 20.37 -6.86 -6.85
N THR A 55 19.56 -5.80 -6.66
CA THR A 55 19.98 -4.44 -7.01
C THR A 55 21.14 -3.92 -6.17
N ALA A 56 21.20 -4.29 -4.88
CA ALA A 56 22.29 -3.92 -3.99
C ALA A 56 23.60 -4.59 -4.41
N TYR A 57 23.55 -5.86 -4.84
CA TYR A 57 24.70 -6.56 -5.41
C TYR A 57 25.18 -5.89 -6.71
N GLN A 58 24.27 -5.54 -7.61
CA GLN A 58 24.63 -4.85 -8.86
C GLN A 58 25.24 -3.47 -8.62
N PHE A 59 24.70 -2.72 -7.65
CA PHE A 59 25.29 -1.45 -7.20
C PHE A 59 26.72 -1.66 -6.69
N ALA A 60 26.95 -2.65 -5.82
CA ALA A 60 28.28 -2.95 -5.31
C ALA A 60 29.28 -3.26 -6.45
N LEU A 61 28.88 -4.09 -7.42
CA LEU A 61 29.69 -4.37 -8.61
C LEU A 61 29.99 -3.10 -9.42
N ALA A 62 29.00 -2.23 -9.61
CA ALA A 62 29.15 -0.97 -10.34
C ALA A 62 30.13 0.01 -9.65
N THR A 63 30.27 -0.09 -8.33
CA THR A 63 31.27 0.66 -7.55
C THR A 63 32.66 0.00 -7.50
N GLY A 64 32.88 -1.09 -8.25
CA GLY A 64 34.16 -1.81 -8.31
C GLY A 64 34.37 -2.84 -7.20
N ALA A 65 33.35 -3.17 -6.42
CA ALA A 65 33.45 -4.22 -5.41
C ALA A 65 33.44 -5.59 -6.09
N HIS A 66 34.50 -6.38 -5.92
CA HIS A 66 34.63 -7.72 -6.52
C HIS A 66 34.80 -8.84 -5.49
N THR A 67 35.07 -8.50 -4.23
CA THR A 67 35.17 -9.47 -3.13
C THR A 67 33.95 -9.37 -2.21
N LEU A 68 33.66 -10.46 -1.47
CA LEU A 68 32.54 -10.47 -0.53
C LEU A 68 32.64 -9.36 0.55
N PRO A 69 33.82 -9.11 1.18
CA PRO A 69 33.98 -7.98 2.09
C PRO A 69 33.69 -6.62 1.46
N ASP A 70 34.18 -6.39 0.23
CA ASP A 70 33.96 -5.11 -0.47
C ASP A 70 32.49 -4.90 -0.82
N ILE A 71 31.78 -5.97 -1.21
CA ILE A 71 30.35 -5.93 -1.48
C ILE A 71 29.57 -5.57 -0.22
N ILE A 72 29.89 -6.23 0.90
CA ILE A 72 29.25 -5.93 2.19
C ILE A 72 29.52 -4.48 2.58
N ALA A 73 30.78 -4.01 2.45
CA ALA A 73 31.14 -2.63 2.74
C ALA A 73 30.38 -1.64 1.86
N ALA A 74 30.29 -1.86 0.54
CA ALA A 74 29.56 -1.01 -0.39
C ALA A 74 28.07 -0.90 -0.02
N VAL A 75 27.42 -2.04 0.27
CA VAL A 75 26.00 -2.07 0.66
C VAL A 75 25.77 -1.37 2.00
N MET A 76 26.64 -1.61 2.99
CA MET A 76 26.48 -1.03 4.32
C MET A 76 26.81 0.47 4.36
N ASN A 77 27.79 0.93 3.57
CA ASN A 77 28.13 2.35 3.47
C ASN A 77 27.00 3.15 2.81
N ASN A 78 26.26 2.54 1.88
CA ASN A 78 25.07 3.13 1.27
C ASN A 78 23.81 3.01 2.15
N ALA A 79 23.88 2.43 3.37
CA ALA A 79 22.70 2.22 4.21
C ALA A 79 22.00 3.52 4.65
N ILE A 80 22.74 4.64 4.73
CA ILE A 80 22.25 5.93 5.26
C ILE A 80 22.57 7.10 4.30
N ASN A 81 23.60 6.99 3.46
CA ASN A 81 23.99 8.07 2.56
C ASN A 81 23.20 8.04 1.24
N ILE A 82 22.12 8.84 1.18
CA ILE A 82 21.39 9.14 -0.06
C ILE A 82 22.08 10.27 -0.85
N GLN A 83 23.07 10.94 -0.25
CA GLN A 83 23.79 12.08 -0.82
C GLN A 83 25.15 11.66 -1.38
N ASP A 84 25.14 10.99 -2.52
CA ASP A 84 26.23 11.16 -3.46
C ASP A 84 25.63 11.58 -4.80
N LYS A 85 25.45 12.89 -4.96
CA LYS A 85 24.94 13.50 -6.20
C LYS A 85 25.91 13.30 -7.38
N ASP A 86 27.12 12.80 -7.11
CA ASP A 86 28.18 12.58 -8.09
C ASP A 86 28.38 11.07 -8.40
N ASN A 87 27.59 10.17 -7.79
CA ASN A 87 27.66 8.73 -8.03
C ASN A 87 26.37 8.20 -8.67
N ASP A 88 26.29 8.37 -9.99
CA ASP A 88 25.19 7.89 -10.82
C ASP A 88 25.01 6.36 -10.79
N ALA A 89 25.93 5.59 -10.21
CA ALA A 89 25.90 4.12 -10.24
C ALA A 89 24.61 3.54 -9.62
N LEU A 90 24.17 4.05 -8.46
CA LEU A 90 22.95 3.55 -7.81
C LEU A 90 21.71 3.89 -8.65
N SER A 91 21.59 5.15 -9.07
CA SER A 91 20.48 5.62 -9.90
C SER A 91 20.42 4.83 -11.21
N ASN A 92 21.56 4.60 -11.87
CA ASN A 92 21.65 3.83 -13.10
C ASN A 92 21.20 2.38 -12.91
N VAL A 93 21.62 1.72 -11.82
CA VAL A 93 21.15 0.36 -11.49
C VAL A 93 19.65 0.35 -11.24
N LEU A 94 19.12 1.28 -10.45
CA LEU A 94 17.68 1.35 -10.18
C LEU A 94 16.87 1.61 -11.46
N ILE A 95 17.31 2.54 -12.32
CA ILE A 95 16.69 2.82 -13.63
C ILE A 95 16.74 1.56 -14.50
N ALA A 96 17.87 0.86 -14.57
CA ALA A 96 17.99 -0.38 -15.35
C ALA A 96 17.02 -1.47 -14.87
N TYR A 97 16.77 -1.54 -13.56
CA TYR A 97 15.84 -2.51 -12.95
C TYR A 97 14.38 -2.04 -12.88
N GLY A 98 14.06 -0.87 -13.44
CA GLY A 98 12.68 -0.42 -13.60
C GLY A 98 12.21 0.63 -12.60
N ALA A 99 13.11 1.45 -12.04
CA ALA A 99 12.70 2.65 -11.32
C ALA A 99 11.82 3.54 -12.20
N LYS A 100 10.96 4.34 -11.57
CA LYS A 100 10.16 5.32 -12.29
C LYS A 100 11.14 6.32 -12.89
N ASP A 101 11.08 6.47 -14.20
CA ASP A 101 11.79 7.49 -14.96
C ASP A 101 10.80 8.05 -15.99
N ASN A 102 10.54 9.35 -15.94
CA ASN A 102 9.51 9.96 -16.79
C ASN A 102 9.88 9.86 -18.27
N SER A 103 11.16 10.04 -18.62
CA SER A 103 11.61 10.03 -20.01
C SER A 103 11.38 8.65 -20.63
N LEU A 104 11.68 7.58 -19.90
CA LEU A 104 11.50 6.20 -20.35
C LEU A 104 10.02 5.78 -20.36
N ILE A 105 9.22 6.27 -19.41
CA ILE A 105 7.76 6.08 -19.44
C ILE A 105 7.17 6.73 -20.69
N MET A 106 7.60 7.95 -21.04
CA MET A 106 7.15 8.64 -22.25
C MET A 106 7.57 7.92 -23.53
N GLN A 107 8.66 7.14 -23.49
CA GLN A 107 9.10 6.26 -24.57
C GLN A 107 8.35 4.90 -24.62
N GLY A 108 7.36 4.68 -23.75
CA GLY A 108 6.50 3.50 -23.77
C GLY A 108 6.86 2.41 -22.76
N GLN A 109 7.80 2.65 -21.83
CA GLN A 109 8.15 1.69 -20.77
C GLN A 109 7.14 1.67 -19.61
N TYR A 110 5.87 1.39 -19.90
CA TYR A 110 4.75 1.51 -18.95
C TYR A 110 4.84 0.60 -17.72
N TRP A 111 5.62 -0.47 -17.77
CA TRP A 111 5.88 -1.31 -16.59
C TRP A 111 6.54 -0.54 -15.45
N ARG A 112 7.18 0.60 -15.74
CA ARG A 112 7.76 1.54 -14.75
C ARG A 112 6.70 2.24 -13.90
N PHE A 113 5.41 2.06 -14.14
CA PHE A 113 4.36 2.43 -13.18
C PHE A 113 4.15 1.37 -12.08
N VAL A 114 4.68 0.16 -12.25
CA VAL A 114 4.48 -0.99 -11.34
C VAL A 114 5.79 -1.39 -10.66
N THR A 115 6.86 -1.58 -11.42
CA THR A 115 8.14 -2.09 -10.93
C THR A 115 8.77 -1.27 -9.79
N PRO A 116 8.63 0.07 -9.72
CA PRO A 116 9.25 0.85 -8.64
C PRO A 116 8.80 0.47 -7.24
N VAL A 117 7.59 -0.06 -7.09
CA VAL A 117 7.00 -0.48 -5.80
C VAL A 117 7.88 -1.53 -5.11
N PHE A 118 8.67 -2.29 -5.87
CA PHE A 118 9.53 -3.38 -5.37
C PHE A 118 11.01 -2.99 -5.28
N LEU A 119 11.39 -1.80 -5.73
CA LEU A 119 12.77 -1.32 -5.72
C LEU A 119 13.03 -0.43 -4.50
N HIS A 120 14.23 -0.45 -3.94
CA HIS A 120 14.60 0.37 -2.79
C HIS A 120 16.06 0.83 -2.91
N ALA A 121 16.34 2.05 -2.47
CA ALA A 121 17.66 2.67 -2.62
C ALA A 121 18.72 2.13 -1.67
N ASN A 122 18.33 1.73 -0.45
CA ASN A 122 19.28 1.32 0.59
C ASN A 122 18.67 0.40 1.65
N VAL A 123 19.53 -0.11 2.55
CA VAL A 123 19.19 -1.05 3.62
C VAL A 123 18.08 -0.50 4.53
N LEU A 124 18.22 0.75 5.00
CA LEU A 124 17.25 1.35 5.91
C LEU A 124 15.89 1.54 5.21
N HIS A 125 15.91 1.98 3.96
CA HIS A 125 14.71 2.20 3.16
C HIS A 125 13.93 0.90 2.95
N VAL A 126 14.58 -0.20 2.57
CA VAL A 126 13.89 -1.50 2.43
C VAL A 126 13.45 -2.05 3.79
N ALA A 127 14.28 -1.94 4.83
CA ALA A 127 13.98 -2.47 6.16
C ALA A 127 12.74 -1.82 6.77
N LEU A 128 12.63 -0.49 6.72
CA LEU A 128 11.49 0.25 7.26
C LEU A 128 10.20 -0.04 6.47
N ASN A 129 10.26 -0.09 5.14
CA ASN A 129 9.09 -0.43 4.33
C ASN A 129 8.62 -1.86 4.59
N MET A 130 9.53 -2.82 4.64
CA MET A 130 9.18 -4.22 4.84
C MET A 130 8.70 -4.50 6.27
N LEU A 131 9.24 -3.80 7.28
CA LEU A 131 8.70 -3.84 8.64
C LEU A 131 7.27 -3.29 8.68
N ASN A 132 7.03 -2.11 8.09
CA ASN A 132 5.71 -1.50 8.04
C ASN A 132 4.72 -2.38 7.28
N LEU A 133 5.12 -2.95 6.14
CA LEU A 133 4.31 -3.86 5.36
C LEU A 133 4.05 -5.17 6.10
N ALA A 134 5.03 -5.74 6.81
CA ALA A 134 4.82 -6.95 7.60
C ALA A 134 3.82 -6.70 8.74
N VAL A 135 3.91 -5.59 9.46
CA VAL A 135 3.00 -5.27 10.57
C VAL A 135 1.60 -4.95 10.06
N LEU A 136 1.47 -3.95 9.17
CA LEU A 136 0.19 -3.47 8.68
C LEU A 136 -0.43 -4.47 7.69
N GLY A 137 0.37 -5.02 6.78
CA GLY A 137 -0.10 -5.94 5.76
C GLY A 137 -0.62 -7.24 6.35
N VAL A 138 0.08 -7.85 7.31
CA VAL A 138 -0.42 -9.07 7.98
C VAL A 138 -1.77 -8.82 8.61
N PHE A 139 -1.92 -7.68 9.30
CA PHE A 139 -3.16 -7.29 9.94
C PHE A 139 -4.28 -7.01 8.92
N LEU A 140 -4.02 -6.20 7.91
CA LEU A 140 -5.02 -5.77 6.93
C LEU A 140 -5.41 -6.92 5.98
N GLU A 141 -4.47 -7.74 5.54
CA GLU A 141 -4.74 -8.94 4.74
C GLU A 141 -5.66 -9.90 5.48
N ARG A 142 -5.48 -10.04 6.79
CA ARG A 142 -6.41 -10.82 7.61
C ARG A 142 -7.78 -10.16 7.70
N LEU A 143 -7.81 -8.84 7.81
CA LEU A 143 -9.05 -8.10 7.94
C LEU A 143 -9.93 -8.14 6.67
N VAL A 144 -9.31 -7.99 5.50
CA VAL A 144 -10.04 -7.84 4.23
C VAL A 144 -9.96 -9.08 3.34
N GLY A 145 -9.02 -9.99 3.58
CA GLY A 145 -8.75 -11.18 2.77
C GLY A 145 -7.67 -10.96 1.70
N HIS A 146 -7.03 -12.05 1.28
CA HIS A 146 -5.85 -12.09 0.39
C HIS A 146 -6.02 -11.27 -0.91
N ILE A 147 -7.10 -11.51 -1.65
CA ILE A 147 -7.30 -10.89 -2.97
C ILE A 147 -7.57 -9.39 -2.87
N ARG A 148 -8.40 -8.96 -1.91
CA ARG A 148 -8.68 -7.54 -1.68
C ARG A 148 -7.43 -6.80 -1.24
N PHE A 149 -6.65 -7.42 -0.35
CA PHE A 149 -5.38 -6.86 0.08
C PHE A 149 -4.43 -6.66 -1.08
N LEU A 150 -4.25 -7.69 -1.92
CA LEU A 150 -3.38 -7.61 -3.10
C LEU A 150 -3.84 -6.50 -4.07
N LEU A 151 -5.14 -6.43 -4.35
CA LEU A 151 -5.72 -5.40 -5.22
C LEU A 151 -5.48 -4.00 -4.66
N ILE A 152 -5.75 -3.78 -3.37
CA ILE A 152 -5.50 -2.48 -2.73
C ILE A 152 -4.02 -2.15 -2.84
N TYR A 153 -3.12 -3.05 -2.42
CA TYR A 153 -1.67 -2.83 -2.43
C TYR A 153 -1.14 -2.44 -3.82
N LEU A 154 -1.50 -3.21 -4.85
CA LEU A 154 -0.99 -2.97 -6.20
C LEU A 154 -1.60 -1.71 -6.83
N ILE A 155 -2.90 -1.49 -6.69
CA ILE A 155 -3.56 -0.33 -7.30
C ILE A 155 -3.07 0.97 -6.63
N THR A 156 -2.99 1.02 -5.29
CA THR A 156 -2.48 2.22 -4.61
C THR A 156 -1.00 2.44 -4.90
N GLY A 157 -0.22 1.37 -5.05
CA GLY A 157 1.16 1.42 -5.55
C GLY A 157 1.24 2.09 -6.92
N ILE A 158 0.47 1.63 -7.89
CA ILE A 158 0.45 2.22 -9.24
C ILE A 158 0.01 3.69 -9.20
N VAL A 159 -1.09 4.00 -8.49
CA VAL A 159 -1.58 5.38 -8.38
C VAL A 159 -0.56 6.29 -7.69
N SER A 160 0.20 5.78 -6.72
CA SER A 160 1.30 6.54 -6.10
C SER A 160 2.40 6.88 -7.10
N ILE A 161 2.80 5.96 -7.98
CA ILE A 161 3.79 6.22 -9.02
C ILE A 161 3.24 7.15 -10.10
N ILE A 162 1.94 7.08 -10.42
CA ILE A 162 1.29 8.06 -11.32
C ILE A 162 1.34 9.46 -10.70
N ALA A 163 1.07 9.60 -9.38
CA ALA A 163 1.18 10.90 -8.71
C ALA A 163 2.62 11.44 -8.77
N SER A 164 3.61 10.59 -8.48
CA SER A 164 5.04 10.92 -8.66
C SER A 164 5.36 11.38 -10.08
N PHE A 165 4.86 10.67 -11.09
CA PHE A 165 5.08 11.00 -12.51
C PHE A 165 4.60 12.41 -12.86
N TYR A 166 3.48 12.86 -12.31
CA TYR A 166 2.96 14.20 -12.55
C TYR A 166 3.65 15.30 -11.76
N PHE A 167 3.87 15.07 -10.47
CA PHE A 167 4.25 16.13 -9.54
C PHE A 167 5.75 16.17 -9.22
N MET A 168 6.51 15.12 -9.57
CA MET A 168 7.97 15.06 -9.48
C MET A 168 8.58 14.50 -10.77
N PRO A 169 8.40 15.18 -11.92
CA PRO A 169 8.78 14.61 -13.22
C PRO A 169 10.29 14.47 -13.43
N GLN A 170 11.12 15.24 -12.72
CA GLN A 170 12.58 15.25 -12.86
C GLN A 170 13.30 14.21 -11.99
N GLU A 171 12.60 13.63 -11.02
CA GLU A 171 13.18 12.69 -10.06
C GLU A 171 12.80 11.26 -10.42
N ILE A 172 13.76 10.34 -10.23
CA ILE A 172 13.44 8.91 -10.22
C ILE A 172 12.69 8.56 -8.93
N SER A 173 11.82 7.56 -8.97
CA SER A 173 11.07 7.11 -7.79
C SER A 173 11.15 5.60 -7.63
N VAL A 174 11.32 5.15 -6.39
CA VAL A 174 11.37 3.75 -5.95
C VAL A 174 10.80 3.63 -4.54
N GLY A 175 10.23 2.47 -4.20
CA GLY A 175 9.84 2.11 -2.84
C GLY A 175 8.39 1.68 -2.72
N ALA A 176 8.13 0.80 -1.74
CA ALA A 176 6.79 0.30 -1.43
C ALA A 176 5.92 1.33 -0.65
N SER A 177 6.51 2.46 -0.24
CA SER A 177 5.89 3.39 0.71
C SER A 177 4.55 3.94 0.23
N GLY A 178 4.42 4.34 -1.04
CA GLY A 178 3.15 4.78 -1.62
C GLY A 178 2.04 3.72 -1.51
N ALA A 179 2.35 2.45 -1.78
CA ALA A 179 1.42 1.34 -1.61
C ALA A 179 1.02 1.16 -0.13
N ILE A 180 1.98 1.23 0.79
CA ILE A 180 1.76 1.13 2.25
C ILE A 180 0.87 2.28 2.74
N PHE A 181 1.09 3.51 2.29
CA PHE A 181 0.20 4.65 2.56
C PHE A 181 -1.22 4.39 2.05
N GLY A 182 -1.38 3.70 0.93
CA GLY A 182 -2.68 3.24 0.46
C GLY A 182 -3.34 2.19 1.36
N LEU A 183 -2.58 1.23 1.89
CA LEU A 183 -3.10 0.28 2.89
C LEU A 183 -3.58 1.01 4.15
N VAL A 184 -2.84 2.04 4.56
CA VAL A 184 -3.22 2.91 5.67
C VAL A 184 -4.52 3.66 5.38
N GLY A 185 -4.68 4.25 4.20
CA GLY A 185 -5.92 4.91 3.78
C GLY A 185 -7.12 3.95 3.77
N ALA A 186 -6.92 2.74 3.24
CA ALA A 186 -7.95 1.72 3.21
C ALA A 186 -8.39 1.28 4.61
N TYR A 187 -7.42 1.09 5.52
CA TYR A 187 -7.71 0.76 6.91
C TYR A 187 -8.42 1.91 7.64
N SER A 188 -8.02 3.16 7.38
CA SER A 188 -8.66 4.34 7.97
C SER A 188 -10.15 4.40 7.62
N ILE A 189 -10.49 4.19 6.34
CA ILE A 189 -11.89 4.14 5.90
C ILE A 189 -12.63 2.95 6.51
N PHE A 190 -12.00 1.79 6.58
CA PHE A 190 -12.60 0.63 7.23
C PHE A 190 -12.96 0.92 8.70
N VAL A 191 -12.06 1.55 9.46
CA VAL A 191 -12.33 1.95 10.85
C VAL A 191 -13.44 3.00 10.91
N LEU A 192 -13.46 3.98 10.02
CA LEU A 192 -14.50 5.01 9.98
C LEU A 192 -15.90 4.43 9.72
N ILE A 193 -16.01 3.49 8.78
CA ILE A 193 -17.25 2.77 8.47
C ILE A 193 -17.71 1.96 9.69
N HIS A 194 -16.79 1.26 10.37
CA HIS A 194 -17.11 0.35 11.48
C HIS A 194 -16.92 0.98 12.88
N ARG A 195 -16.74 2.30 12.98
CA ARG A 195 -16.34 3.00 14.21
C ARG A 195 -17.24 2.72 15.42
N ARG A 196 -18.53 2.52 15.17
CA ARG A 196 -19.51 2.21 16.22
C ARG A 196 -19.35 0.79 16.78
N ALA A 197 -18.79 -0.16 16.02
CA ALA A 197 -18.51 -1.52 16.49
C ALA A 197 -17.18 -1.63 17.25
N PHE A 198 -16.28 -0.66 17.06
CA PHE A 198 -14.93 -0.61 17.61
C PHE A 198 -14.78 0.25 18.89
N ARG A 199 -15.80 0.28 19.75
CA ARG A 199 -15.89 1.18 20.93
C ARG A 199 -14.73 1.09 21.94
N LYS A 200 -13.88 0.05 21.88
CA LYS A 200 -12.75 -0.15 22.80
C LYS A 200 -11.37 -0.30 22.12
N GLY A 201 -11.22 0.00 20.82
CA GLY A 201 -9.91 -0.18 20.18
C GLY A 201 -9.69 0.42 18.78
N GLY A 202 -10.75 0.78 18.03
CA GLY A 202 -10.56 1.32 16.68
C GLY A 202 -10.01 2.75 16.67
N VAL A 203 -10.44 3.59 17.61
CA VAL A 203 -9.98 4.98 17.71
C VAL A 203 -8.51 5.07 18.16
N PRO A 204 -8.05 4.35 19.21
CA PRO A 204 -6.62 4.30 19.54
C PRO A 204 -5.76 3.73 18.41
N ALA A 205 -6.22 2.70 17.70
CA ALA A 205 -5.51 2.15 16.55
C ALA A 205 -5.45 3.14 15.37
N LEU A 206 -6.52 3.90 15.12
CA LEU A 206 -6.54 4.96 14.11
C LEU A 206 -5.62 6.12 14.49
N ILE A 207 -5.59 6.51 15.77
CA ILE A 207 -4.67 7.54 16.28
C ILE A 207 -3.22 7.07 16.11
N TRP A 208 -2.91 5.83 16.50
CA TRP A 208 -1.58 5.25 16.27
C TRP A 208 -1.22 5.22 14.78
N LEU A 209 -2.18 4.86 13.91
CA LEU A 209 -1.99 4.87 12.46
C LEU A 209 -1.71 6.29 11.95
N ILE A 210 -2.44 7.31 12.43
CA ILE A 210 -2.19 8.72 12.12
C ILE A 210 -0.79 9.14 12.60
N PHE A 211 -0.36 8.70 13.78
CA PHE A 211 1.01 8.93 14.26
C PHE A 211 2.06 8.28 13.35
N VAL A 212 1.82 7.07 12.86
CA VAL A 212 2.71 6.39 11.90
C VAL A 212 2.72 7.11 10.54
N ILE A 213 1.57 7.58 10.04
CA ILE A 213 1.45 8.38 8.81
C ILE A 213 2.24 9.68 8.93
N VAL A 214 1.99 10.43 10.01
CA VAL A 214 2.64 11.72 10.26
C VAL A 214 4.13 11.51 10.51
N GLY A 215 4.52 10.46 11.23
CA GLY A 215 5.92 10.05 11.43
C GLY A 215 6.63 9.73 10.11
N ASN A 216 6.03 8.90 9.26
CA ASN A 216 6.61 8.55 7.96
C ASN A 216 6.65 9.74 6.98
N LEU A 217 5.62 10.61 6.97
CA LEU A 217 5.62 11.85 6.18
C LEU A 217 6.66 12.84 6.69
N SER A 218 6.81 12.97 8.01
CA SER A 218 7.77 13.91 8.62
C SER A 218 9.21 13.56 8.27
N ILE A 219 9.55 12.28 8.12
CA ILE A 219 10.87 11.86 7.59
C ILE A 219 11.12 12.48 6.20
N GLY A 220 10.09 12.56 5.34
CA GLY A 220 10.21 13.15 4.01
C GLY A 220 10.36 14.67 3.95
N PHE A 221 10.15 15.38 5.06
CA PHE A 221 10.47 16.81 5.17
C PHE A 221 11.92 17.06 5.60
N PHE A 222 12.60 16.05 6.17
CA PHE A 222 13.97 16.18 6.68
C PHE A 222 14.98 15.36 5.87
N VAL A 223 14.53 14.42 5.05
CA VAL A 223 15.36 13.62 4.14
C VAL A 223 15.10 14.07 2.70
N PRO A 224 16.11 14.63 1.99
CA PRO A 224 15.99 14.96 0.56
C PRO A 224 15.59 13.73 -0.27
N ASN A 225 14.88 13.96 -1.38
CA ASN A 225 14.44 12.94 -2.35
C ASN A 225 13.34 11.98 -1.85
N VAL A 226 12.59 12.34 -0.80
CA VAL A 226 11.37 11.61 -0.42
C VAL A 226 10.17 12.12 -1.23
N ASP A 227 9.50 11.19 -1.90
CA ASP A 227 8.39 11.46 -2.80
C ASP A 227 7.05 11.59 -2.06
N ASN A 228 6.82 12.77 -1.49
CA ASN A 228 5.59 13.05 -0.74
C ASN A 228 4.33 13.00 -1.63
N TYR A 229 4.45 13.26 -2.94
CA TYR A 229 3.32 13.16 -3.87
C TYR A 229 2.89 11.71 -4.08
N ALA A 230 3.84 10.78 -4.17
CA ALA A 230 3.55 9.36 -4.16
C ALA A 230 2.82 8.95 -2.87
N HIS A 231 3.26 9.42 -1.70
CA HIS A 231 2.60 9.11 -0.42
C HIS A 231 1.16 9.62 -0.38
N VAL A 232 0.92 10.87 -0.80
CA VAL A 232 -0.42 11.45 -0.84
C VAL A 232 -1.31 10.71 -1.85
N GLY A 233 -0.80 10.42 -3.05
CA GLY A 233 -1.53 9.67 -4.07
C GLY A 233 -1.90 8.26 -3.60
N GLY A 234 -0.96 7.59 -2.93
CA GLY A 234 -1.19 6.30 -2.27
C GLY A 234 -2.28 6.39 -1.20
N LEU A 235 -2.20 7.34 -0.28
CA LEU A 235 -3.17 7.53 0.80
C LEU A 235 -4.59 7.79 0.29
N LEU A 236 -4.74 8.73 -0.65
CA LEU A 236 -6.05 9.11 -1.21
C LEU A 236 -6.69 7.96 -1.99
N SER A 237 -5.92 7.27 -2.84
CA SER A 237 -6.39 6.08 -3.54
C SER A 237 -6.74 4.96 -2.57
N GLY A 238 -5.96 4.78 -1.51
CA GLY A 238 -6.23 3.87 -0.41
C GLY A 238 -7.57 4.12 0.26
N CYS A 239 -7.89 5.37 0.59
CA CYS A 239 -9.19 5.73 1.14
C CYS A 239 -10.33 5.35 0.18
N LEU A 240 -10.19 5.68 -1.10
CA LEU A 240 -11.19 5.38 -2.11
C LEU A 240 -11.42 3.86 -2.28
N LEU A 241 -10.35 3.08 -2.42
CA LEU A 241 -10.44 1.63 -2.50
C LEU A 241 -10.93 1.00 -1.20
N GLY A 242 -10.56 1.59 -0.06
CA GLY A 242 -11.07 1.24 1.25
C GLY A 242 -12.59 1.28 1.28
N TRP A 243 -13.18 2.34 0.75
CA TRP A 243 -14.62 2.51 0.65
C TRP A 243 -15.28 1.44 -0.23
N TRP A 244 -14.67 1.09 -1.36
CA TRP A 244 -15.27 0.17 -2.33
C TRP A 244 -15.06 -1.31 -2.04
N PHE A 245 -13.89 -1.68 -1.51
CA PHE A 245 -13.45 -3.08 -1.44
C PHE A 245 -13.33 -3.64 -0.04
N THR A 246 -13.25 -2.80 1.01
CA THR A 246 -13.21 -3.36 2.37
C THR A 246 -14.57 -3.99 2.72
N PRO A 247 -14.59 -5.07 3.53
CA PRO A 247 -15.82 -5.78 3.84
C PRO A 247 -16.87 -4.88 4.47
N LEU A 248 -18.12 -5.01 4.05
CA LEU A 248 -19.26 -4.35 4.68
C LEU A 248 -20.27 -5.40 5.08
N PHE A 249 -20.19 -5.86 6.32
CA PHE A 249 -21.04 -6.92 6.84
C PHE A 249 -22.42 -6.40 7.24
N THR A 250 -23.47 -7.08 6.77
CA THR A 250 -24.85 -6.85 7.18
C THR A 250 -25.53 -8.16 7.53
N LEU A 251 -26.45 -8.12 8.51
CA LEU A 251 -27.30 -9.26 8.85
C LEU A 251 -28.38 -9.46 7.79
N ALA A 252 -28.48 -10.68 7.28
CA ALA A 252 -29.60 -11.15 6.48
C ALA A 252 -30.77 -11.58 7.38
N PRO A 253 -32.00 -11.74 6.82
CA PRO A 253 -33.19 -12.10 7.59
C PRO A 253 -33.09 -13.41 8.38
N ASP A 254 -32.22 -14.33 7.95
CA ASP A 254 -31.89 -15.61 8.58
C ASP A 254 -30.78 -15.51 9.66
N ASN A 255 -30.40 -14.28 10.04
CA ASN A 255 -29.25 -13.97 10.90
C ASN A 255 -27.88 -14.37 10.32
N ALA A 256 -27.79 -14.72 9.03
CA ALA A 256 -26.51 -14.92 8.37
C ALA A 256 -25.79 -13.58 8.14
N LEU A 257 -24.46 -13.61 8.22
CA LEU A 257 -23.61 -12.45 7.94
C LEU A 257 -23.28 -12.41 6.45
N VAL A 258 -23.73 -11.35 5.78
CA VAL A 258 -23.50 -11.15 4.35
C VAL A 258 -22.59 -9.95 4.13
N ASP A 259 -21.46 -10.19 3.46
CA ASP A 259 -20.57 -9.13 2.99
C ASP A 259 -21.15 -8.46 1.73
N LYS A 260 -21.70 -7.26 1.86
CA LYS A 260 -22.24 -6.48 0.74
C LYS A 260 -21.18 -6.12 -0.30
N HIS A 261 -19.92 -6.11 0.09
CA HIS A 261 -18.79 -5.78 -0.77
C HIS A 261 -18.10 -7.04 -1.33
N SER A 262 -18.72 -8.23 -1.22
CA SER A 262 -18.17 -9.49 -1.72
C SER A 262 -17.61 -9.36 -3.14
N LEU A 263 -16.33 -9.70 -3.33
CA LEU A 263 -15.69 -9.70 -4.65
C LEU A 263 -16.38 -10.63 -5.63
N SER A 264 -16.98 -11.74 -5.17
CA SER A 264 -17.73 -12.65 -6.05
C SER A 264 -18.92 -11.97 -6.74
N ARG A 265 -19.51 -10.95 -6.10
CA ARG A 265 -20.62 -10.15 -6.65
C ARG A 265 -20.13 -8.87 -7.35
N ARG A 266 -19.02 -8.31 -6.89
CA ARG A 266 -18.48 -7.02 -7.37
C ARG A 266 -17.24 -7.16 -8.25
N TRP A 267 -17.00 -8.33 -8.84
CA TRP A 267 -15.88 -8.53 -9.77
C TRP A 267 -15.87 -7.54 -10.95
N PRO A 268 -17.02 -7.06 -11.50
CA PRO A 268 -16.96 -6.05 -12.57
C PRO A 268 -16.38 -4.72 -12.09
N LEU A 269 -16.68 -4.31 -10.84
CA LEU A 269 -16.10 -3.10 -10.25
C LEU A 269 -14.58 -3.25 -10.05
N ALA A 270 -14.12 -4.44 -9.65
CA ALA A 270 -12.68 -4.73 -9.54
C ALA A 270 -11.99 -4.60 -10.90
N LEU A 271 -12.56 -5.18 -11.96
CA LEU A 271 -12.03 -5.04 -13.32
C LEU A 271 -12.04 -3.61 -13.82
N LEU A 272 -13.13 -2.87 -13.58
CA LEU A 272 -13.22 -1.45 -13.95
C LEU A 272 -12.17 -0.60 -13.23
N THR A 273 -11.89 -0.93 -11.97
CA THR A 273 -10.84 -0.24 -11.20
C THR A 273 -9.47 -0.55 -11.78
N ILE A 274 -9.15 -1.82 -12.05
CA ILE A 274 -7.88 -2.22 -12.68
C ILE A 274 -7.72 -1.54 -14.04
N ALA A 275 -8.72 -1.66 -14.91
CA ALA A 275 -8.71 -1.06 -16.24
C ALA A 275 -8.58 0.47 -16.15
N GLY A 276 -9.33 1.12 -15.26
CA GLY A 276 -9.25 2.56 -15.03
C GLY A 276 -7.87 3.01 -14.57
N THR A 277 -7.22 2.27 -13.67
CA THR A 277 -5.85 2.54 -13.23
C THR A 277 -4.83 2.38 -14.36
N LEU A 278 -4.95 1.34 -15.18
CA LEU A 278 -4.09 1.14 -16.35
C LEU A 278 -4.30 2.21 -17.41
N ILE A 279 -5.55 2.60 -17.67
CA ILE A 279 -5.89 3.70 -18.57
C ILE A 279 -5.31 5.01 -18.04
N LEU A 280 -5.41 5.28 -16.74
CA LEU A 280 -4.81 6.47 -16.13
C LEU A 280 -3.28 6.49 -16.34
N ALA A 281 -2.61 5.34 -16.18
CA ALA A 281 -1.18 5.20 -16.45
C ALA A 281 -0.83 5.47 -17.93
N ILE A 282 -1.65 4.99 -18.87
CA ILE A 282 -1.44 5.19 -20.31
C ILE A 282 -1.71 6.64 -20.72
N ILE A 283 -2.82 7.22 -20.24
CA ILE A 283 -3.23 8.60 -20.54
C ILE A 283 -2.27 9.59 -19.88
N ALA A 284 -1.52 9.20 -18.84
CA ALA A 284 -0.60 10.07 -18.14
C ALA A 284 0.33 10.87 -19.07
N ARG A 285 0.73 10.27 -20.20
CA ARG A 285 1.54 10.91 -21.25
C ARG A 285 0.92 12.18 -21.85
N SER A 286 -0.41 12.23 -21.94
CA SER A 286 -1.16 13.22 -22.73
C SER A 286 -1.20 14.59 -22.07
N PHE A 287 -0.79 14.67 -20.81
CA PHE A 287 -0.86 15.88 -19.98
C PHE A 287 0.51 16.47 -19.62
N ILE A 288 1.61 15.74 -19.88
CA ILE A 288 2.99 16.20 -19.59
C ILE A 288 3.77 16.55 -20.89
N GLY A 289 3.25 16.15 -22.07
CA GLY A 289 3.92 16.38 -23.37
C GLY A 289 3.38 17.57 -24.19
N GLY A 290 2.83 18.60 -23.53
CA GLY A 290 2.39 19.85 -24.17
C GLY A 290 3.46 20.93 -24.08
#